data_AF-U6KQI1-F1
#
_entry.id   AF-U6KQI1-F1
#
_cell.length_a   1.000
_cell.length_b   1.000
_cell.length_c   1.000
_cell.angle_alpha   90.00
_cell.angle_beta   90.00
_cell.angle_gamma   90.00
#
_symmetry.space_group_name_H-M   'P 1'
#
loop_
_entity.id
_entity.type
_entity.pdbx_description
1 polymer ?
#
loop_
_entity_poly.entity_id
_entity_poly.type
_entity_poly.pdbx_seq_one_letter_code
_entity_poly.pdbx_strand_id
1 'polypeptide(L)'
;MRGSWEWDWFQLTLKEGLTVFRDQLFSAAMGSAAVKRIEDVNFLRAHQFPEDAGPMSHPIRPEAYIAMDNFYTLTVYEKGAEVVRMYHTLLGPEGFRKGMDLYFKRHDGQAVTCDDFRKAMADANNKDFTQFERWYSQAGTPEVEVLEQRYDASSKKFFLRLRQKTPPTPGQPTKLPLVIPVKTGLIGKVSKKDLLDPPTQLP
;
A
#
# COMPACT_ATOMS: atom_id res chain seq x y z
N MET A 1 -5.87 10.29 32.17
CA MET A 1 -7.16 9.85 31.60
C MET A 1 -7.49 10.81 30.47
N ARG A 2 -7.33 10.41 29.20
CA ARG A 2 -7.72 11.25 28.06
C ARG A 2 -9.22 11.10 27.83
N GLY A 3 -9.91 12.23 27.68
CA GLY A 3 -11.36 12.28 27.51
C GLY A 3 -11.78 11.73 26.14
N SER A 4 -12.90 11.01 26.13
CA SER A 4 -13.50 10.31 24.98
C SER A 4 -14.07 11.20 23.88
N TRP A 5 -13.55 12.42 23.69
CA TRP A 5 -14.08 13.42 22.76
C TRP A 5 -13.01 14.14 21.94
N GLU A 6 -11.73 13.77 22.09
CA GLU A 6 -10.69 14.21 21.15
C GLU A 6 -10.82 13.38 19.87
N TRP A 7 -11.17 14.04 18.76
CA TRP A 7 -11.14 13.47 17.43
C TRP A 7 -9.77 12.83 17.18
N ASP A 8 -9.72 11.51 17.05
CA ASP A 8 -8.49 10.78 16.77
C ASP A 8 -8.07 11.01 15.30
N TRP A 9 -7.43 12.15 15.07
CA TRP A 9 -6.96 12.54 13.75
C TRP A 9 -5.77 11.70 13.24
N PHE A 10 -5.18 10.85 14.08
CA PHE A 10 -4.15 9.91 13.62
C PHE A 10 -4.70 8.97 12.53
N GLN A 11 -6.02 8.79 12.48
CA GLN A 11 -6.70 7.96 11.48
C GLN A 11 -6.96 8.68 10.14
N LEU A 12 -6.40 9.88 9.90
CA LEU A 12 -6.70 10.68 8.70
C LEU A 12 -6.54 9.88 7.39
N THR A 13 -5.51 9.04 7.28
CA THR A 13 -5.28 8.21 6.09
C THR A 13 -6.41 7.20 5.81
N LEU A 14 -7.19 6.80 6.82
CA LEU A 14 -8.35 5.92 6.63
C LEU A 14 -9.33 6.53 5.65
N LYS A 15 -9.69 7.81 5.83
CA LYS A 15 -10.58 8.51 4.91
C LYS A 15 -9.84 8.98 3.67
N GLU A 16 -8.66 9.58 3.84
CA GLU A 16 -7.96 10.25 2.73
C GLU A 16 -7.34 9.26 1.75
N GLY A 17 -6.51 8.32 2.23
CA GLY A 17 -5.88 7.33 1.37
C GLY A 17 -6.91 6.47 0.63
N LEU A 18 -8.00 6.08 1.30
CA LEU A 18 -9.10 5.35 0.68
C LEU A 18 -9.85 6.19 -0.37
N THR A 19 -10.08 7.47 -0.10
CA THR A 19 -10.78 8.36 -1.04
C THR A 19 -9.93 8.69 -2.25
N VAL A 20 -8.64 8.98 -2.06
CA VAL A 20 -7.68 9.16 -3.15
C VAL A 20 -7.61 7.88 -4.00
N PHE A 21 -7.53 6.69 -3.39
CA PHE A 21 -7.55 5.44 -4.16
C PHE A 21 -8.82 5.29 -5.01
N ARG A 22 -9.99 5.64 -4.46
CA ARG A 22 -11.27 5.60 -5.19
C ARG A 22 -11.29 6.60 -6.35
N ASP A 23 -10.78 7.82 -6.14
CA ASP A 23 -10.65 8.82 -7.20
C ASP A 23 -9.67 8.38 -8.30
N GLN A 24 -8.53 7.79 -7.93
CA GLN A 24 -7.58 7.23 -8.88
C GLN A 24 -8.23 6.14 -9.75
N LEU A 25 -9.05 5.26 -9.16
CA LEU A 25 -9.84 4.26 -9.92
C LEU A 25 -10.90 4.91 -10.81
N PHE A 26 -11.61 5.92 -10.31
CA PHE A 26 -12.61 6.66 -11.07
C PHE A 26 -11.99 7.36 -12.28
N SER A 27 -10.93 8.13 -12.07
CA SER A 27 -10.17 8.83 -13.11
C SER A 27 -9.60 7.85 -14.16
N ALA A 28 -9.10 6.70 -13.71
CA ALA A 28 -8.64 5.63 -14.60
C ALA A 28 -9.77 5.04 -15.47
N ALA A 29 -10.99 4.91 -14.91
CA ALA A 29 -12.14 4.38 -15.63
C ALA A 29 -12.79 5.40 -16.58
N MET A 30 -12.77 6.68 -16.22
CA MET A 30 -13.31 7.78 -17.04
C MET A 30 -12.34 8.23 -18.14
N GLY A 31 -11.04 8.00 -17.96
CA GLY A 31 -9.99 8.39 -18.89
C GLY A 31 -9.14 7.18 -19.30
N SER A 32 -7.82 7.31 -19.10
CA SER A 32 -6.86 6.25 -19.42
C SER A 32 -6.22 5.69 -18.16
N ALA A 33 -6.50 4.43 -17.86
CA ALA A 33 -5.95 3.74 -16.70
C ALA A 33 -4.42 3.71 -16.67
N ALA A 34 -3.78 3.54 -17.84
CA ALA A 34 -2.32 3.52 -17.93
C ALA A 34 -1.71 4.90 -17.66
N VAL A 35 -2.31 5.96 -18.24
CA VAL A 35 -1.83 7.34 -18.05
C VAL A 35 -1.99 7.76 -16.61
N LYS A 36 -3.18 7.58 -16.02
CA LYS A 36 -3.44 7.91 -14.61
C LYS A 36 -2.45 7.20 -13.69
N ARG A 37 -2.18 5.91 -13.92
CA ARG A 37 -1.22 5.16 -13.10
C ARG A 37 0.21 5.72 -13.23
N ILE A 38 0.64 6.11 -14.44
CA ILE A 38 1.96 6.71 -14.65
C ILE A 38 2.08 8.06 -13.93
N GLU A 39 1.04 8.89 -14.03
CA GLU A 39 0.98 10.19 -13.35
C GLU A 39 1.11 10.05 -11.84
N ASP A 40 0.30 9.17 -11.23
CA ASP A 40 0.32 8.93 -9.78
C ASP A 40 1.68 8.41 -9.30
N VAL A 41 2.28 7.46 -10.03
CA VAL A 41 3.61 6.92 -9.70
C VAL A 41 4.69 7.99 -9.81
N ASN A 42 4.66 8.79 -10.89
CA ASN A 42 5.64 9.86 -11.07
C ASN A 42 5.50 10.91 -9.96
N PHE A 43 4.27 11.28 -9.60
CA PHE A 43 4.01 12.25 -8.55
C PHE A 43 4.50 11.74 -7.18
N LEU A 44 4.18 10.48 -6.83
CA LEU A 44 4.65 9.83 -5.61
C LEU A 44 6.19 9.80 -5.53
N ARG A 45 6.86 9.37 -6.60
CA ARG A 45 8.33 9.27 -6.62
C ARG A 45 9.02 10.63 -6.61
N ALA A 46 8.42 11.65 -7.22
CA ALA A 46 9.01 12.98 -7.30
C ALA A 46 8.81 13.81 -6.03
N HIS A 47 7.72 13.60 -5.30
CA HIS A 47 7.35 14.46 -4.17
C HIS A 47 7.19 13.72 -2.84
N GLN A 48 6.50 12.57 -2.83
CA GLN A 48 6.29 11.81 -1.59
C GLN A 48 7.58 11.11 -1.14
N PHE A 49 8.39 10.56 -2.06
CA PHE A 49 9.65 9.91 -1.67
C PHE A 49 10.64 10.87 -0.99
N PRO A 50 10.85 12.12 -1.47
CA PRO A 50 11.62 13.13 -0.74
C PRO A 50 11.06 13.46 0.64
N GLU A 51 9.73 13.57 0.79
CA GLU A 51 9.07 13.78 2.10
C GLU A 51 9.41 12.64 3.07
N ASP A 52 9.28 11.39 2.59
CA ASP A 52 9.52 10.18 3.38
C ASP A 52 11.01 9.94 3.74
N ALA A 53 11.92 10.56 2.99
CA ALA A 53 13.36 10.56 3.25
C ALA A 53 13.83 11.78 4.07
N GLY A 54 12.95 12.77 4.27
CA GLY A 54 13.27 14.04 4.90
C GLY A 54 13.04 14.06 6.42
N PRO A 55 13.34 15.20 7.07
CA PRO A 55 13.09 15.40 8.50
C PRO A 55 11.62 15.29 8.91
N MET A 56 10.71 15.51 7.97
CA MET A 56 9.26 15.39 8.15
C MET A 56 8.72 13.98 7.89
N SER A 57 9.59 12.98 7.68
CA SER A 57 9.18 11.59 7.47
C SER A 57 8.31 11.10 8.62
N HIS A 58 7.13 10.58 8.29
CA HIS A 58 6.18 10.02 9.23
C HIS A 58 5.46 8.82 8.59
N PRO A 59 4.90 7.88 9.36
CA PRO A 59 4.07 6.82 8.80
C PRO A 59 2.72 7.37 8.32
N ILE A 60 1.98 6.59 7.52
CA ILE A 60 0.66 7.01 7.00
C ILE A 60 -0.38 7.18 8.13
N ARG A 61 -0.20 6.51 9.27
CA ARG A 61 -0.90 6.76 10.53
C ARG A 61 0.13 7.35 11.51
N PRO A 62 0.25 8.69 11.59
CA PRO A 62 1.25 9.34 12.45
C PRO A 62 1.13 8.90 13.90
N GLU A 63 2.24 8.89 14.64
CA GLU A 63 2.25 8.53 16.07
C GLU A 63 2.15 9.75 16.99
N ALA A 64 2.53 10.93 16.49
CA ALA A 64 2.45 12.20 17.20
C ALA A 64 2.33 13.38 16.22
N TYR A 65 1.59 14.42 16.60
CA TYR A 65 1.57 15.71 15.92
C TYR A 65 1.47 16.84 16.93
N ILE A 66 1.98 18.03 16.58
CA ILE A 66 1.80 19.27 17.36
C ILE A 66 0.58 20.04 16.84
N ALA A 67 0.48 20.19 15.51
CA ALA A 67 -0.66 20.76 14.83
C ALA A 67 -1.10 19.79 13.73
N MET A 68 -2.38 19.40 13.73
CA MET A 68 -2.90 18.40 12.79
C MET A 68 -2.86 18.89 11.34
N ASP A 69 -2.98 20.19 11.12
CA ASP A 69 -2.94 20.80 9.78
C ASP A 69 -1.62 20.52 9.03
N ASN A 70 -0.53 20.22 9.75
CA ASN A 70 0.74 19.85 9.15
C ASN A 70 0.77 18.42 8.60
N PHE A 71 -0.27 17.62 8.81
CA PHE A 71 -0.35 16.20 8.39
C PHE A 71 -1.32 15.97 7.22
N TYR A 72 -1.75 17.05 6.55
CA TYR A 72 -2.31 17.00 5.20
C TYR A 72 -1.19 16.84 4.17
N THR A 73 -0.50 15.70 4.24
CA THR A 73 0.75 15.45 3.50
C THR A 73 0.58 14.42 2.40
N LEU A 74 1.55 14.38 1.49
CA LEU A 74 1.60 13.40 0.42
C LEU A 74 1.69 11.97 0.96
N THR A 75 2.31 11.79 2.11
CA THR A 75 2.37 10.51 2.80
C THR A 75 0.99 10.04 3.26
N VAL A 76 0.18 10.90 3.89
CA VAL A 76 -1.17 10.51 4.35
C VAL A 76 -2.12 10.21 3.18
N TYR A 77 -2.00 10.99 2.10
CA TYR A 77 -2.88 10.91 0.93
C TYR A 77 -2.39 9.90 -0.11
N GLU A 78 -1.27 10.18 -0.77
CA GLU A 78 -0.79 9.41 -1.93
C GLU A 78 -0.18 8.07 -1.52
N LYS A 79 0.70 8.05 -0.51
CA LYS A 79 1.23 6.77 0.01
C LYS A 79 0.12 5.97 0.71
N GLY A 80 -0.81 6.65 1.39
CA GLY A 80 -2.03 6.03 1.94
C GLY A 80 -2.84 5.30 0.86
N ALA A 81 -3.05 5.94 -0.30
CA ALA A 81 -3.74 5.33 -1.43
C ALA A 81 -3.00 4.11 -2.00
N GLU A 82 -1.67 4.14 -2.06
CA GLU A 82 -0.87 2.98 -2.46
C GLU A 82 -0.96 1.82 -1.46
N VAL A 83 -1.08 2.09 -0.16
CA VAL A 83 -1.37 1.06 0.85
C VAL A 83 -2.76 0.45 0.65
N VAL A 84 -3.77 1.26 0.34
CA VAL A 84 -5.11 0.75 -0.03
C VAL A 84 -5.04 -0.10 -1.31
N ARG A 85 -4.29 0.35 -2.32
CA ARG A 85 -4.05 -0.39 -3.58
C ARG A 85 -3.33 -1.71 -3.35
N MET A 86 -2.49 -1.83 -2.32
CA MET A 86 -1.88 -3.09 -1.93
C MET A 86 -2.90 -4.10 -1.39
N TYR A 87 -3.90 -3.69 -0.59
CA TYR A 87 -5.02 -4.59 -0.25
C TYR A 87 -5.75 -5.06 -1.50
N HIS A 88 -6.09 -4.14 -2.42
CA HIS A 88 -6.74 -4.49 -3.67
C HIS A 88 -5.90 -5.47 -4.51
N THR A 89 -4.58 -5.36 -4.45
CA THR A 89 -3.65 -6.28 -5.12
C THR A 89 -3.61 -7.65 -4.46
N LEU A 90 -3.56 -7.73 -3.13
CA LEU A 90 -3.49 -8.98 -2.37
C LEU A 90 -4.80 -9.75 -2.35
N LEU A 91 -5.94 -9.05 -2.39
CA LEU A 91 -7.28 -9.62 -2.29
C LEU A 91 -7.95 -9.80 -3.65
N GLY A 92 -7.47 -9.11 -4.68
CA GLY A 92 -8.16 -8.95 -5.95
C GLY A 92 -9.43 -8.08 -5.84
N PRO A 93 -10.07 -7.74 -6.97
CA PRO A 93 -11.23 -6.84 -7.00
C PRO A 93 -12.41 -7.35 -6.16
N GLU A 94 -12.74 -8.64 -6.27
CA GLU A 94 -13.86 -9.24 -5.54
C GLU A 94 -13.60 -9.28 -4.03
N GLY A 95 -12.40 -9.70 -3.62
CA GLY A 95 -12.03 -9.78 -2.20
C GLY A 95 -11.97 -8.41 -1.54
N PHE A 96 -11.44 -7.42 -2.26
CA PHE A 96 -11.46 -6.03 -1.81
C PHE A 96 -12.90 -5.51 -1.68
N ARG A 97 -13.78 -5.78 -2.65
CA ARG A 97 -15.19 -5.38 -2.57
C ARG A 97 -15.89 -6.01 -1.37
N LYS A 98 -15.69 -7.31 -1.12
CA LYS A 98 -16.23 -7.99 0.07
C LYS A 98 -15.75 -7.35 1.38
N GLY A 99 -14.47 -6.97 1.44
CA GLY A 99 -13.91 -6.24 2.58
C GLY A 99 -14.56 -4.87 2.78
N MET A 100 -14.77 -4.12 1.69
CA MET A 100 -15.50 -2.84 1.72
C MET A 100 -16.95 -3.00 2.20
N ASP A 101 -17.66 -4.03 1.71
CA ASP A 101 -19.04 -4.32 2.12
C ASP A 101 -19.12 -4.60 3.62
N LEU A 102 -18.19 -5.42 4.13
CA LEU A 102 -18.13 -5.73 5.55
C LEU A 102 -17.75 -4.51 6.39
N TYR A 103 -16.82 -3.69 5.91
CA TYR A 103 -16.40 -2.44 6.57
C TYR A 103 -17.60 -1.50 6.76
N PHE A 104 -18.33 -1.20 5.68
CA PHE A 104 -19.51 -0.34 5.78
C PHE A 104 -20.61 -0.98 6.64
N LYS A 105 -20.87 -2.28 6.48
CA LYS A 105 -21.88 -2.98 7.30
C LYS A 105 -21.60 -2.89 8.81
N ARG A 106 -20.33 -2.93 9.23
CA ARG A 106 -19.94 -2.90 10.64
C ARG A 106 -19.90 -1.48 11.23
N HIS A 107 -19.55 -0.50 10.41
CA HIS A 107 -19.08 0.79 10.89
C HIS A 107 -19.85 2.00 10.33
N ASP A 108 -20.98 1.77 9.66
CA ASP A 108 -21.86 2.86 9.25
C ASP A 108 -22.33 3.68 10.47
N GLY A 109 -22.28 5.01 10.33
CA GLY A 109 -22.61 5.97 11.40
C GLY A 109 -21.60 6.03 12.56
N GLN A 110 -20.41 5.44 12.44
CA GLN A 110 -19.41 5.38 13.53
C GLN A 110 -18.10 6.09 13.16
N ALA A 111 -17.42 6.61 14.18
CA ALA A 111 -16.01 6.99 14.08
C ALA A 111 -15.12 5.78 14.35
N VAL A 112 -14.28 5.41 13.38
CA VAL A 112 -13.49 4.16 13.41
C VAL A 112 -12.04 4.39 13.01
N THR A 113 -11.21 3.36 13.19
CA THR A 113 -9.75 3.41 13.02
C THR A 113 -9.25 2.69 11.77
N CYS A 114 -7.99 2.92 11.41
CA CYS A 114 -7.31 2.15 10.36
C CYS A 114 -7.31 0.63 10.64
N ASP A 115 -7.30 0.23 11.92
CA ASP A 115 -7.33 -1.18 12.31
C ASP A 115 -8.70 -1.82 12.06
N ASP A 116 -9.79 -1.07 12.19
CA ASP A 116 -11.14 -1.56 11.88
C ASP A 116 -11.27 -1.85 10.38
N PHE A 117 -10.73 -0.98 9.53
CA PHE A 117 -10.65 -1.22 8.09
C PHE A 117 -9.80 -2.44 7.74
N ARG A 118 -8.60 -2.54 8.31
CA ARG A 118 -7.72 -3.71 8.13
C ARG A 118 -8.40 -5.01 8.57
N LYS A 119 -9.09 -5.01 9.71
CA LYS A 119 -9.86 -6.16 10.22
C LYS A 119 -11.02 -6.52 9.31
N ALA A 120 -11.78 -5.54 8.78
CA ALA A 120 -12.83 -5.83 7.82
C ALA A 120 -12.29 -6.48 6.54
N MET A 121 -11.14 -6.00 6.04
CA MET A 121 -10.44 -6.61 4.90
C MET A 121 -9.97 -8.04 5.21
N ALA A 122 -9.42 -8.27 6.40
CA ALA A 122 -8.97 -9.59 6.86
C ALA A 122 -10.15 -10.58 6.98
N ASP A 123 -11.17 -10.21 7.74
CA ASP A 123 -12.30 -11.07 8.10
C ASP A 123 -13.14 -11.46 6.87
N ALA A 124 -13.37 -10.52 5.95
CA ALA A 124 -14.15 -10.78 4.74
C ALA A 124 -13.46 -11.77 3.78
N ASN A 125 -12.14 -11.96 3.93
CA ASN A 125 -11.32 -12.74 3.01
C ASN A 125 -10.59 -13.90 3.68
N ASN A 126 -10.75 -14.09 5.00
CA ASN A 126 -10.01 -15.06 5.80
C ASN A 126 -8.48 -14.97 5.56
N LYS A 127 -7.95 -13.73 5.61
CA LYS A 127 -6.52 -13.43 5.43
C LYS A 127 -5.92 -12.83 6.69
N ASP A 128 -4.67 -13.17 6.98
CA ASP A 128 -3.93 -12.52 8.06
C ASP A 128 -3.19 -11.27 7.54
N PHE A 129 -3.58 -10.10 8.05
CA PHE A 129 -2.95 -8.81 7.77
C PHE A 129 -2.17 -8.26 8.97
N THR A 130 -1.80 -9.08 9.95
CA THR A 130 -1.03 -8.66 11.13
C THR A 130 0.32 -8.06 10.74
N GLN A 131 1.08 -8.70 9.86
CA GLN A 131 2.35 -8.12 9.38
C GLN A 131 2.12 -6.90 8.49
N PHE A 132 0.99 -6.83 7.77
CA PHE A 132 0.64 -5.71 6.90
C PHE A 132 0.42 -4.41 7.68
N GLU A 133 0.04 -4.49 8.96
CA GLU A 133 -0.07 -3.33 9.85
C GLU A 133 1.21 -2.48 9.90
N ARG A 134 2.39 -3.06 9.65
CA ARG A 134 3.67 -2.34 9.60
C ARG A 134 3.69 -1.21 8.56
N TRP A 135 2.87 -1.28 7.52
CA TRP A 135 2.70 -0.16 6.57
C TRP A 135 2.07 1.08 7.20
N TYR A 136 1.28 0.91 8.26
CA TYR A 136 0.64 2.00 8.98
C TYR A 136 1.55 2.62 10.03
N SER A 137 2.53 1.89 10.56
CA SER A 137 3.38 2.35 11.67
C SER A 137 4.82 2.66 11.27
N GLN A 138 5.33 2.15 10.15
CA GLN A 138 6.71 2.42 9.72
C GLN A 138 6.77 3.48 8.61
N ALA A 139 7.46 4.59 8.88
CA ALA A 139 7.80 5.60 7.88
C ALA A 139 8.91 5.11 6.94
N GLY A 140 9.18 5.89 5.90
CA GLY A 140 10.24 5.64 4.94
C GLY A 140 9.81 4.79 3.76
N THR A 141 10.61 4.88 2.70
CA THR A 141 10.41 4.14 1.45
C THR A 141 11.21 2.83 1.48
N PRO A 142 10.57 1.65 1.39
CA PRO A 142 11.31 0.40 1.28
C PRO A 142 12.01 0.28 -0.08
N GLU A 143 13.23 -0.22 -0.05
CA GLU A 143 14.04 -0.61 -1.19
C GLU A 143 13.88 -2.12 -1.40
N VAL A 144 13.50 -2.53 -2.60
CA VAL A 144 13.44 -3.94 -3.01
C VAL A 144 14.49 -4.17 -4.10
N GLU A 145 15.42 -5.07 -3.82
CA GLU A 145 16.54 -5.41 -4.69
C GLU A 145 16.39 -6.82 -5.25
N VAL A 146 16.65 -6.96 -6.54
CA VAL A 146 16.78 -8.26 -7.20
C VAL A 146 18.21 -8.76 -7.03
N LEU A 147 18.42 -9.69 -6.11
CA LEU A 147 19.75 -10.27 -5.85
C LEU A 147 20.14 -11.31 -6.91
N GLU A 148 19.16 -12.03 -7.45
CA GLU A 148 19.39 -13.11 -8.41
C GLU A 148 18.15 -13.31 -9.28
N GLN A 149 18.39 -13.53 -10.57
CA GLN A 149 17.39 -13.98 -11.52
C GLN A 149 17.98 -15.03 -12.45
N ARG A 150 17.35 -16.20 -12.56
CA ARG A 150 17.83 -17.30 -13.40
C ARG A 150 16.69 -18.15 -13.94
N TYR A 151 16.74 -18.46 -15.23
CA TYR A 151 15.89 -19.49 -15.82
C TYR A 151 16.65 -20.81 -15.93
N ASP A 152 16.06 -21.88 -15.41
CA ASP A 152 16.53 -23.25 -15.61
C ASP A 152 15.70 -23.93 -16.69
N ALA A 153 16.33 -24.16 -17.85
CA ALA A 153 15.67 -24.77 -19.00
C ALA A 153 15.31 -26.24 -18.77
N SER A 154 16.06 -26.96 -17.92
CA SER A 154 15.82 -28.38 -17.66
C SER A 154 14.55 -28.58 -16.81
N SER A 155 14.39 -27.77 -15.77
CA SER A 155 13.21 -27.82 -14.89
C SER A 155 12.08 -26.89 -15.32
N LYS A 156 12.31 -26.05 -16.35
CA LYS A 156 11.41 -24.98 -16.81
C LYS A 156 10.98 -24.04 -15.68
N LYS A 157 11.89 -23.74 -14.75
CA LYS A 157 11.64 -22.85 -13.61
C LYS A 157 12.39 -21.54 -13.74
N PHE A 158 11.74 -20.44 -13.38
CA PHE A 158 12.38 -19.16 -13.19
C PHE A 158 12.56 -18.90 -11.70
N PHE A 159 13.79 -18.62 -11.28
CA PHE A 159 14.15 -18.28 -9.91
C PHE A 159 14.35 -16.77 -9.81
N LEU A 160 13.71 -16.16 -8.82
CA LEU A 160 13.86 -14.74 -8.49
C LEU A 160 14.13 -14.63 -6.98
N ARG A 161 15.26 -14.05 -6.60
CA ARG A 161 15.61 -13.81 -5.20
C ARG A 161 15.59 -12.31 -4.92
N LEU A 162 14.70 -11.92 -4.01
CA LEU A 162 14.51 -10.52 -3.62
C LEU A 162 15.04 -10.26 -2.21
N ARG A 163 15.55 -9.05 -1.99
CA ARG A 163 15.87 -8.51 -0.66
C ARG A 163 15.11 -7.22 -0.45
N GLN A 164 14.59 -7.02 0.75
CA GLN A 164 13.98 -5.75 1.15
C GLN A 164 14.75 -5.11 2.30
N LYS A 165 14.80 -3.78 2.31
CA LYS A 165 15.32 -2.97 3.40
C LYS A 165 14.61 -1.62 3.39
N THR A 166 14.38 -1.03 4.55
CA THR A 166 13.96 0.38 4.66
C THR A 166 15.05 1.12 5.44
N PRO A 167 15.57 2.26 4.94
CA PRO A 167 16.48 3.12 5.70
C PRO A 167 15.83 3.63 7.00
N PRO A 168 16.62 3.96 8.04
CA PRO A 168 16.10 4.59 9.25
C PRO A 168 15.49 5.95 8.94
N THR A 169 14.49 6.35 9.72
CA THR A 169 13.85 7.68 9.65
C THR A 169 13.86 8.32 11.04
N PRO A 170 13.60 9.63 11.18
CA PRO A 170 13.47 10.27 12.50
C PRO A 170 12.53 9.49 13.42
N GLY A 171 12.97 9.24 14.66
CA GLY A 171 12.21 8.46 15.66
C GLY A 171 12.12 6.95 15.40
N GLN A 172 12.55 6.44 14.23
CA GLN A 172 12.47 5.02 13.86
C GLN A 172 13.80 4.50 13.31
N PRO A 173 14.80 4.23 14.17
CA PRO A 173 16.13 3.76 13.74
C PRO A 173 16.12 2.30 13.25
N THR A 174 15.13 1.51 13.67
CA THR A 174 14.96 0.10 13.27
C THR A 174 13.72 -0.04 12.41
N LYS A 175 13.85 -0.77 11.30
CA LYS A 175 12.74 -1.06 10.38
C LYS A 175 12.58 -2.58 10.28
N LEU A 176 11.35 -3.04 10.43
CA LEU A 176 10.98 -4.44 10.28
C LEU A 176 10.56 -4.74 8.83
N PRO A 177 10.71 -5.99 8.37
CA PRO A 177 10.25 -6.39 7.03
C PRO A 177 8.75 -6.15 6.82
N LEU A 178 8.41 -5.59 5.67
CA LEU A 178 7.05 -5.30 5.24
C LEU A 178 6.50 -6.45 4.37
N VAL A 179 5.18 -6.54 4.28
CA VAL A 179 4.51 -7.34 3.24
C VAL A 179 4.47 -6.50 1.97
N ILE A 180 5.31 -6.82 0.98
CA ILE A 180 5.42 -6.06 -0.27
C ILE A 180 4.89 -6.94 -1.42
N PRO A 181 3.67 -6.69 -1.93
CA PRO A 181 3.17 -7.40 -3.11
C PRO A 181 3.95 -6.97 -4.36
N VAL A 182 4.78 -7.87 -4.89
CA VAL A 182 5.57 -7.64 -6.11
C VAL A 182 4.93 -8.38 -7.27
N LYS A 183 4.22 -7.68 -8.15
CA LYS A 183 3.69 -8.27 -9.38
C LYS A 183 4.83 -8.53 -10.38
N THR A 184 4.89 -9.71 -10.95
CA THR A 184 5.94 -10.14 -11.89
C THR A 184 5.35 -10.75 -13.15
N GLY A 185 6.01 -10.55 -14.29
CA GLY A 185 5.66 -11.16 -15.59
C GLY A 185 6.90 -11.71 -16.26
N LEU A 186 6.74 -12.73 -17.12
CA LEU A 186 7.86 -13.39 -17.81
C LEU A 186 7.65 -13.28 -19.32
N ILE A 187 8.38 -12.42 -20.01
CA ILE A 187 8.20 -12.25 -21.46
C ILE A 187 9.01 -13.28 -22.23
N GLY A 188 8.33 -14.10 -23.04
CA GLY A 188 8.97 -15.12 -23.87
C GLY A 188 9.86 -14.52 -24.95
N LYS A 189 11.12 -14.99 -25.03
CA LYS A 189 12.09 -14.50 -26.01
C LYS A 189 11.58 -14.64 -27.46
N VAL A 190 10.88 -15.73 -27.75
CA VAL A 190 10.31 -16.04 -29.08
C VAL A 190 8.89 -15.52 -29.21
N SER A 191 7.99 -15.86 -28.26
CA SER A 191 6.57 -15.49 -28.35
C SER A 191 6.30 -14.00 -28.22
N LYS A 192 7.20 -13.24 -27.57
CA LYS A 192 7.02 -11.83 -27.19
C LYS A 192 5.76 -11.56 -26.35
N LYS A 193 5.22 -12.62 -25.74
CA LYS A 193 4.05 -12.57 -24.86
C LYS A 193 4.47 -12.91 -23.43
N ASP A 194 3.66 -12.49 -22.46
CA ASP A 194 3.79 -12.99 -21.09
C ASP A 194 3.56 -14.51 -21.09
N LEU A 195 4.44 -15.21 -20.39
CA LEU A 195 4.43 -16.65 -20.23
C LEU A 195 3.63 -17.08 -19.01
N LEU A 196 3.26 -16.15 -18.12
CA LEU A 196 2.37 -16.40 -16.99
C LEU A 196 0.91 -16.31 -17.44
N ASP A 197 0.07 -17.18 -16.87
CA ASP A 197 -1.37 -17.19 -17.11
C ASP A 197 -2.14 -17.34 -15.78
N PRO A 198 -2.91 -16.34 -15.32
CA PRO A 198 -3.06 -15.01 -15.93
C PRO A 198 -1.74 -14.22 -15.99
N PRO A 199 -1.59 -13.26 -16.94
CA PRO A 199 -0.40 -12.41 -17.03
C PRO A 199 -0.18 -11.60 -15.76
N THR A 200 1.09 -11.38 -15.43
CA THR A 200 1.50 -10.55 -14.28
C THR A 200 0.90 -11.01 -12.93
N GLN A 201 1.56 -11.91 -12.23
CA GLN A 201 1.09 -12.48 -10.96
C GLN A 201 1.93 -12.03 -9.77
N LEU A 202 1.33 -12.12 -8.58
CA LEU A 202 2.11 -12.17 -7.35
C LEU A 202 2.82 -13.54 -7.31
N PRO A 203 4.12 -13.59 -6.98
CA PRO A 203 4.88 -14.84 -6.89
C PRO A 203 4.39 -15.75 -5.75
#